data_AF-A0ABD0REB3-F1
#
_entry.id   AF-A0ABD0REB3-F1
#
_cell.length_a   1.000
_cell.length_b   1.000
_cell.length_c   1.000
_cell.angle_alpha   90.00
_cell.angle_beta   90.00
_cell.angle_gamma   90.00
#
_symmetry.space_group_name_H-M   'P 1'
#
loop_
_entity.id
_entity.type
_entity.pdbx_description
1 polymer ?
#
loop_
_entity_poly.entity_id
_entity_poly.type
_entity_poly.pdbx_seq_one_letter_code
_entity_poly.pdbx_strand_id
1 'polypeptide(L)' 'CEDQSNSDRWTVRRYTDSGRLDDCSSSLWGSQTGSTCTINSTITSDTGVYWCHHPVNITVHC' A
#
# COMPACT_ATOMS: atom_id res chain seq x y z
N CYS A 1 -1.67 -27.48 6.28
CA CYS A 1 -1.17 -26.09 6.28
C CYS A 1 -2.04 -25.30 5.31
N GLU A 2 -3.17 -24.81 5.77
CA GLU A 2 -3.85 -23.76 5.03
C GLU A 2 -3.20 -22.46 5.47
N ASP A 3 -2.28 -21.97 4.66
CA ASP A 3 -1.79 -20.60 4.75
C ASP A 3 -2.94 -19.70 4.29
N GLN A 4 -3.91 -19.46 5.18
CA GLN A 4 -4.75 -18.27 5.08
C GLN A 4 -3.89 -17.07 5.50
N SER A 5 -2.81 -16.86 4.74
CA SER A 5 -2.18 -15.56 4.61
C SER A 5 -3.33 -14.62 4.24
N ASN A 6 -3.62 -13.70 5.13
CA ASN A 6 -4.59 -12.62 4.95
C ASN A 6 -4.07 -11.68 3.84
N SER A 7 -3.97 -12.21 2.62
CA SER A 7 -3.45 -11.57 1.40
C SER A 7 -4.34 -10.42 0.93
N ASP A 8 -5.48 -10.22 1.58
CA ASP A 8 -6.54 -9.31 1.15
C ASP A 8 -6.41 -7.89 1.73
N ARG A 9 -5.40 -7.62 2.55
CA ARG A 9 -5.24 -6.31 3.20
C ARG A 9 -3.84 -5.70 3.12
N TRP A 10 -3.15 -5.84 1.99
CA TRP A 10 -1.96 -5.01 1.77
C TRP A 10 -2.34 -3.56 1.43
N THR A 11 -1.48 -2.62 1.81
CA THR A 11 -1.62 -1.20 1.44
C THR A 11 -0.37 -0.77 0.69
N VAL A 12 -0.53 -0.08 -0.44
CA VAL A 12 0.61 0.54 -1.13
C VAL A 12 1.04 1.79 -0.39
N ARG A 13 2.34 1.91 -0.17
CA ARG A 13 3.00 3.10 0.37
C ARG A 13 3.88 3.71 -0.69
N ARG A 14 4.03 5.03 -0.63
CA ARG A 14 4.99 5.77 -1.44
C ARG A 14 5.87 6.66 -0.58
N TYR A 15 7.09 6.86 -1.06
CA TYR A 15 8.02 7.87 -0.59
C TYR A 15 8.46 8.71 -1.78
N THR A 16 7.96 9.94 -1.86
CA THR A 16 8.30 10.86 -2.96
C THR A 16 9.67 11.50 -2.73
N ASP A 17 10.30 11.97 -3.80
CA ASP A 17 11.56 12.73 -3.76
C ASP A 17 11.45 14.02 -2.92
N SER A 18 10.24 14.57 -2.83
CA SER A 18 9.89 15.66 -1.91
C SER A 18 9.87 15.27 -0.42
N GLY A 19 10.22 14.01 -0.09
CA GLY A 19 10.27 13.49 1.27
C GLY A 19 8.92 13.12 1.87
N ARG A 20 7.88 13.00 1.04
CA ARG A 20 6.51 12.74 1.50
C ARG A 20 6.23 11.25 1.55
N LEU A 21 5.90 10.75 2.74
CA LEU A 21 5.43 9.39 2.95
C LEU A 21 3.90 9.38 3.02
N ASP A 22 3.25 8.69 2.10
CA ASP A 22 1.79 8.56 2.08
C ASP A 22 1.36 7.11 1.83
N ASP A 23 0.19 6.73 2.34
CA ASP A 23 -0.47 5.46 2.04
C ASP A 23 -1.55 5.65 0.96
N CYS A 24 -1.75 4.64 0.11
CA CYS A 24 -2.75 4.71 -0.97
C CYS A 24 -4.20 4.78 -0.46
N SER A 25 -4.46 4.29 0.76
CA SER A 25 -5.80 4.32 1.36
C SER A 25 -6.20 5.67 1.95
N SER A 26 -5.23 6.52 2.31
CA SER A 26 -5.45 7.73 3.11
C SER A 26 -5.25 9.02 2.33
N SER A 27 -4.99 8.94 1.03
CA SER A 27 -4.37 10.02 0.29
C SER A 27 -5.14 10.46 -0.95
N LEU A 28 -4.90 11.70 -1.40
CA LEU A 28 -5.56 12.26 -2.59
C LEU A 28 -4.94 11.76 -3.91
N TRP A 29 -3.74 11.20 -3.86
CA TRP A 29 -3.01 10.71 -5.04
C TRP A 29 -3.42 9.30 -5.45
N GLY A 30 -4.04 8.53 -4.56
CA GLY A 30 -4.49 7.18 -4.84
C GLY A 30 -5.76 6.81 -4.07
N SER A 31 -6.37 5.70 -4.46
CA SER A 31 -7.51 5.13 -3.78
C SER A 31 -7.33 3.61 -3.69
N GLN A 32 -7.36 3.08 -2.47
CA GLN A 32 -7.23 1.65 -2.24
C GLN A 32 -8.63 1.01 -2.17
N THR A 33 -8.89 0.03 -3.05
CA THR A 33 -10.07 -0.84 -3.00
C THR A 33 -9.62 -2.28 -2.85
N GLY A 34 -9.77 -2.87 -1.65
CA GLY A 34 -9.24 -4.19 -1.34
C GLY A 34 -7.71 -4.24 -1.52
N SER A 35 -7.23 -5.25 -2.25
CA SER A 35 -5.84 -5.42 -2.65
C SER A 35 -5.46 -4.66 -3.93
N THR A 36 -6.18 -3.60 -4.29
CA THR A 36 -5.87 -2.78 -5.47
C THR A 36 -5.70 -1.33 -5.07
N CYS A 37 -4.58 -0.72 -5.45
CA CYS A 37 -4.34 0.71 -5.34
C CYS A 37 -4.47 1.36 -6.72
N THR A 38 -5.43 2.26 -6.90
CA THR A 38 -5.60 3.06 -8.12
C THR A 38 -4.98 4.43 -7.91
N ILE A 39 -3.99 4.78 -8.73
CA ILE A 39 -3.37 6.11 -8.68
C ILE A 39 -4.22 7.08 -9.52
N ASN A 40 -4.68 8.17 -8.91
CA ASN A 40 -5.61 9.11 -9.54
C ASN A 40 -4.90 10.13 -10.44
N SER A 41 -3.66 10.50 -10.10
CA SER A 41 -2.88 11.49 -10.83
C SER A 41 -1.40 11.22 -10.62
N THR A 42 -0.63 11.34 -11.70
CA THR A 42 0.83 11.19 -11.70
C THR A 42 1.46 12.50 -12.12
N ILE A 43 1.95 13.27 -11.14
CA ILE A 43 2.72 14.49 -11.41
C ILE A 43 4.20 14.26 -11.14
N THR A 44 5.07 15.11 -11.69
CA THR A 44 6.52 15.01 -11.49
C THR A 44 6.93 15.01 -10.01
N SER A 45 6.17 15.70 -9.16
CA SER A 45 6.35 15.74 -7.70
C SER A 45 6.08 14.41 -6.99
N ASP A 46 5.37 13.47 -7.65
CA ASP A 46 5.08 12.13 -7.14
C ASP A 46 6.21 11.12 -7.47
N THR A 47 7.25 11.57 -8.18
CA THR A 47 8.44 10.73 -8.45
C THR A 47 9.00 10.23 -7.13
N GLY A 48 9.27 8.94 -7.03
CA GLY A 48 9.67 8.32 -5.78
C GLY A 48 9.59 6.80 -5.80
N VAL A 49 9.71 6.21 -4.61
CA VAL A 49 9.68 4.76 -4.40
C VAL A 49 8.29 4.34 -3.93
N TYR A 50 7.78 3.24 -4.49
CA TYR A 50 6.47 2.67 -4.17
C TYR A 50 6.64 1.21 -3.76
N TRP A 51 5.96 0.77 -2.69
CA TRP A 51 6.02 -0.62 -2.25
C TRP A 51 4.73 -1.07 -1.60
N CYS A 52 4.45 -2.37 -1.69
CA CYS A 52 3.31 -3.00 -1.01
C CYS A 52 3.70 -3.35 0.43
N HIS A 53 2.96 -2.81 1.40
CA HIS A 53 3.13 -3.12 2.80
C HIS A 53 1.99 -4.02 3.27
N HIS A 54 2.32 -5.19 3.82
CA HIS A 54 1.36 -6.08 4.43
C HIS A 54 1.34 -5.82 5.95
N PRO A 55 0.18 -5.53 6.57
CA PRO A 55 0.04 -5.59 8.01
C PRO A 55 0.08 -7.07 8.39
N VAL A 56 1.26 -7.51 8.80
CA VAL A 56 1.53 -8.90 9.15
C VAL A 56 0.72 -9.27 10.41
N ASN A 57 -0.48 -9.83 10.26
CA ASN A 57 -1.16 -10.56 11.33
C ASN A 57 -0.80 -12.04 11.20
N ILE A 58 0.43 -12.41 11.59
CA ILE A 58 0.77 -13.83 11.74
C ILE A 58 0.11 -14.30 13.04
N THR A 59 -1.16 -14.67 12.98
CA THR A 59 -1.73 -15.61 13.96
C THR A 59 -1.26 -17.00 13.55
N VAL A 60 -0.12 -17.44 14.08
CA VAL A 60 0.24 -18.86 14.08
C VAL A 60 -0.74 -19.55 15.02
N HIS A 61 -1.72 -20.26 14.47
CA HIS A 61 -2.45 -21.26 15.26
C HIS A 61 -1.72 -22.59 15.08
N CYS A 62 -1.14 -23.07 16.18
CA CYS A 62 -0.59 -24.42 16.31
C CYS A 62 -1.71 -25.47 16.28
#